data_AF-A0A954HJ92-F1
#
_entry.id   AF-A0A954HJ92-F1
#
_cell.length_a   1.000
_cell.length_b   1.000
_cell.length_c   1.000
_cell.angle_alpha   90.00
_cell.angle_beta   90.00
_cell.angle_gamma   90.00
#
_symmetry.space_group_name_H-M   'P 1'
#
loop_
_entity.id
_entity.type
_entity.pdbx_description
1 polymer ?
#
loop_
_entity_poly.entity_id
_entity_poly.type
_entity_poly.pdbx_seq_one_letter_code
_entity_poly.pdbx_strand_id
1 'polypeptide(L)'
;DAGIVEAFPPIGGWRSPEEQELTNEWYRRGFSIRIDDGNRIVDVYTTLTSDIDARDADAEELVKHQYVRRVNFVGAEITDSGLKSIATLPRMESLTLGERITNDGVKHLSEHPQLKRVDLFGTQVTDDGLVYLYSIPHLKQVRLNEKQFSKEAIQELKSAVPGLELVDPNILEVD
;
A
#
# COMPACT_ATOMS: atom_id res chain seq x y z
N ASP A 1 -17.62 3.32 -12.48
CA ASP A 1 -16.62 4.11 -13.23
C ASP A 1 -15.68 4.85 -12.30
N ALA A 2 -14.60 4.19 -11.89
CA ALA A 2 -13.42 4.86 -11.36
C ALA A 2 -12.28 4.50 -12.32
N GLY A 3 -12.10 5.37 -13.31
CA GLY A 3 -11.08 5.24 -14.34
C GLY A 3 -9.69 5.25 -13.72
N ILE A 4 -8.99 4.13 -13.84
CA ILE A 4 -7.53 4.13 -13.84
C ILE A 4 -7.14 4.52 -15.27
N VAL A 5 -7.20 5.83 -15.52
CA VAL A 5 -6.72 6.44 -16.75
C VAL A 5 -5.48 7.24 -16.36
N GLU A 6 -4.34 6.75 -16.86
CA GLU A 6 -3.09 7.46 -17.10
C GLU A 6 -2.12 7.71 -15.93
N ALA A 7 -1.17 6.79 -15.82
CA ALA A 7 0.18 7.13 -15.40
C ALA A 7 0.88 7.93 -16.53
N PHE A 8 0.68 9.24 -16.59
CA PHE A 8 1.57 10.12 -17.38
C PHE A 8 1.86 11.43 -16.63
N PRO A 9 3.13 11.74 -16.33
CA PRO A 9 3.54 13.14 -16.21
C PRO A 9 3.44 13.81 -17.61
N PRO A 10 3.28 15.13 -17.67
CA PRO A 10 3.12 15.86 -18.93
C PRO A 10 4.28 15.58 -19.89
N ILE A 11 3.90 15.37 -21.16
CA ILE A 11 4.76 15.25 -22.34
C ILE A 11 5.79 16.39 -22.32
N GLY A 12 7.04 16.14 -21.94
CA GLY A 12 8.07 17.20 -21.94
C GLY A 12 9.31 17.04 -21.05
N GLY A 13 9.39 16.06 -20.16
CA GLY A 13 10.65 15.71 -19.48
C GLY A 13 11.17 14.38 -20.00
N TRP A 14 12.24 14.37 -20.81
CA TRP A 14 12.86 13.12 -21.24
C TRP A 14 13.37 12.38 -20.00
N ARG A 15 12.73 11.26 -19.65
CA ARG A 15 13.35 10.30 -18.72
C ARG A 15 14.73 9.96 -19.25
N SER A 16 15.75 10.03 -18.42
CA SER A 16 17.09 9.56 -18.78
C SER A 16 17.01 8.07 -19.21
N PRO A 17 17.96 7.58 -20.02
CA PRO A 17 17.99 6.15 -20.38
C PRO A 17 17.96 5.22 -19.16
N GLU A 18 18.58 5.62 -18.05
CA GLU A 18 18.58 4.89 -16.78
C GLU A 18 17.18 4.84 -16.15
N GLU A 19 16.47 5.97 -16.11
CA GLU A 19 15.09 6.01 -15.59
C GLU A 19 14.13 5.20 -16.47
N GLN A 20 14.33 5.21 -17.78
CA GLN A 20 13.54 4.39 -18.71
C GLN A 20 13.80 2.90 -18.47
N GLU A 21 15.05 2.47 -18.37
CA GLU A 21 15.36 1.07 -18.11
C GLU A 21 14.82 0.61 -16.75
N LEU A 22 14.99 1.41 -15.70
CA LEU A 22 14.45 1.09 -14.38
C LEU A 22 12.92 1.00 -14.40
N THR A 23 12.23 1.91 -15.10
CA THR A 23 10.77 1.83 -15.25
C THR A 23 10.36 0.55 -15.99
N ASN A 24 11.05 0.24 -17.09
CA ASN A 24 10.75 -0.95 -17.89
C ASN A 24 10.99 -2.24 -17.10
N GLU A 25 12.04 -2.27 -16.26
CA GLU A 25 12.31 -3.38 -15.37
C GLU A 25 11.15 -3.63 -14.41
N TRP A 26 10.70 -2.60 -13.70
CA TRP A 26 9.59 -2.71 -12.74
C TRP A 26 8.26 -3.00 -13.43
N TYR A 27 8.06 -2.47 -14.64
CA TYR A 27 6.88 -2.79 -15.44
C TYR A 27 6.81 -4.29 -15.79
N ARG A 28 7.96 -4.91 -16.12
CA ARG A 28 8.04 -6.36 -16.35
C ARG A 28 7.75 -7.19 -15.09
N ARG A 29 7.78 -6.59 -13.91
CA ARG A 29 7.42 -7.19 -12.61
C ARG A 29 5.97 -6.91 -12.19
N GLY A 30 5.18 -6.25 -13.03
CA GLY A 30 3.79 -5.91 -12.75
C GLY A 30 3.64 -4.62 -11.93
N PHE A 31 4.66 -3.75 -11.94
CA PHE A 31 4.66 -2.50 -11.20
C PHE A 31 4.95 -1.29 -12.10
N SER A 32 4.17 -0.24 -11.91
CA SER A 32 4.53 1.11 -12.32
C SER A 32 5.22 1.82 -11.15
N ILE A 33 6.24 2.62 -11.46
CA ILE A 33 7.02 3.31 -10.45
C ILE A 33 7.07 4.81 -10.69
N ARG A 34 7.20 5.56 -9.59
CA ARG A 34 7.64 6.95 -9.61
C ARG A 34 9.05 7.02 -9.06
N ILE A 35 9.90 7.75 -9.77
CA ILE A 35 11.29 8.00 -9.43
C ILE A 35 11.43 9.49 -9.04
N ASP A 36 12.31 9.83 -8.11
CA ASP A 36 12.66 11.23 -7.81
C ASP A 36 13.92 11.70 -8.54
N ASP A 37 14.26 12.99 -8.42
CA ASP A 37 15.41 13.60 -9.11
C ASP A 37 16.77 12.95 -8.79
N GLY A 38 16.83 12.07 -7.78
CA GLY A 38 18.01 11.30 -7.42
C GLY A 38 18.04 9.87 -7.99
N ASN A 39 17.18 9.55 -8.97
CA ASN A 39 16.99 8.21 -9.53
C ASN A 39 16.54 7.15 -8.49
N ARG A 40 15.81 7.57 -7.45
CA ARG A 40 15.33 6.65 -6.40
C ARG A 40 13.84 6.36 -6.58
N ILE A 41 13.48 5.09 -6.50
CA ILE A 41 12.07 4.68 -6.46
C ILE A 41 11.45 5.20 -5.18
N VAL A 42 10.34 5.91 -5.33
CA VAL A 42 9.65 6.60 -4.24
C VAL A 42 8.19 6.18 -4.15
N ASP A 43 7.53 5.86 -5.27
CA ASP A 43 6.20 5.25 -5.25
C ASP A 43 6.15 4.03 -6.17
N VAL A 44 5.38 3.02 -5.79
CA VAL A 44 5.18 1.76 -6.51
C VAL A 44 3.70 1.43 -6.54
N TYR A 45 3.20 1.12 -7.72
CA TYR A 45 1.80 0.76 -7.92
C TYR A 45 1.71 -0.46 -8.81
N THR A 46 0.84 -1.40 -8.47
CA THR A 46 0.49 -2.51 -9.35
C THR A 46 -0.04 -2.01 -10.68
N THR A 47 0.34 -2.71 -11.75
CA THR A 47 -0.26 -2.54 -13.06
C THR A 47 -1.39 -3.55 -13.21
N LEU A 48 -2.60 -3.10 -13.57
CA LEU A 48 -3.72 -4.00 -13.87
C LEU A 48 -3.62 -4.51 -15.31
N THR A 49 -2.59 -5.29 -15.61
CA THR A 49 -2.37 -5.92 -16.91
C THR A 49 -2.63 -7.42 -16.80
N SER A 50 -3.33 -8.02 -17.78
CA SER A 50 -3.78 -9.41 -17.73
C SER A 50 -2.68 -10.48 -17.65
N ASP A 51 -1.43 -10.11 -17.92
CA ASP A 51 -0.36 -11.07 -18.19
C ASP A 51 0.80 -11.00 -17.16
N ILE A 52 0.76 -10.08 -16.21
CA ILE A 52 1.86 -9.85 -15.26
C ILE A 52 1.30 -9.56 -13.86
N ASP A 53 1.36 -10.56 -12.98
CA ASP A 53 1.03 -10.40 -11.56
C ASP A 53 2.30 -10.22 -10.75
N ALA A 54 2.39 -9.09 -10.03
CA ALA A 54 3.41 -8.91 -9.01
C ALA A 54 3.23 -9.93 -7.87
N ARG A 55 4.32 -10.56 -7.45
CA ARG A 55 4.35 -11.62 -6.43
C ARG A 55 5.31 -11.28 -5.29
N ASP A 56 5.31 -12.12 -4.25
CA ASP A 56 6.16 -11.92 -3.07
C ASP A 56 7.65 -11.73 -3.41
N ALA A 57 8.15 -12.40 -4.44
CA ALA A 57 9.53 -12.22 -4.93
C ALA A 57 9.80 -10.79 -5.43
N ASP A 58 8.81 -10.13 -6.03
CA ASP A 58 8.93 -8.74 -6.49
C ASP A 58 8.84 -7.76 -5.32
N ALA A 59 8.03 -8.09 -4.29
CA ALA A 59 8.00 -7.35 -3.03
C ALA A 59 9.34 -7.46 -2.26
N GLU A 60 9.99 -8.62 -2.29
CA GLU A 60 11.34 -8.81 -1.73
C GLU A 60 12.39 -7.96 -2.47
N GLU A 61 12.31 -7.90 -3.79
CA GLU A 61 13.18 -7.03 -4.59
C GLU A 61 12.96 -5.55 -4.24
N LEU A 62 11.72 -5.16 -3.93
CA LEU A 62 11.38 -3.78 -3.59
C LEU A 62 12.07 -3.29 -2.32
N VAL A 63 12.39 -4.19 -1.40
CA VAL A 63 13.12 -3.85 -0.16
C VAL A 63 14.48 -3.24 -0.46
N LYS A 64 15.08 -3.47 -1.63
CA LYS A 64 16.35 -2.81 -2.02
C LYS A 64 16.19 -1.30 -2.23
N HIS A 65 14.97 -0.81 -2.43
CA HIS A 65 14.66 0.60 -2.66
C HIS A 65 14.19 1.30 -1.37
N GLN A 66 15.16 1.64 -0.51
CA GLN A 66 14.95 2.20 0.83
C GLN A 66 14.28 3.60 0.89
N TYR A 67 13.98 4.19 -0.27
CA TYR A 67 13.33 5.51 -0.41
C TYR A 67 11.85 5.43 -0.78
N VAL A 68 11.32 4.22 -0.92
CA VAL A 68 9.91 3.97 -1.19
C VAL A 68 9.08 4.53 -0.03
N ARG A 69 8.10 5.35 -0.41
CA ARG A 69 7.16 6.06 0.45
C ARG A 69 5.73 5.57 0.27
N ARG A 70 5.37 5.15 -0.95
CA ARG A 70 4.02 4.69 -1.28
C ARG A 70 4.07 3.36 -1.99
N VAL A 71 3.27 2.41 -1.52
CA VAL A 71 3.14 1.07 -2.11
C VAL A 71 1.67 0.76 -2.28
N ASN A 72 1.27 0.31 -3.46
CA ASN A 72 -0.07 -0.18 -3.74
C ASN A 72 0.01 -1.57 -4.35
N PHE A 73 -0.64 -2.54 -3.70
CA PHE A 73 -0.70 -3.95 -4.07
C PHE A 73 -2.11 -4.44 -4.49
N VAL A 74 -3.02 -3.52 -4.84
CA VAL A 74 -4.35 -3.88 -5.36
C VAL A 74 -4.20 -4.70 -6.63
N GLY A 75 -4.87 -5.85 -6.68
CA GLY A 75 -4.80 -6.75 -7.82
C GLY A 75 -3.48 -7.50 -8.00
N ALA A 76 -2.53 -7.41 -7.06
CA ALA A 76 -1.34 -8.26 -7.08
C ALA A 76 -1.52 -9.56 -6.30
N GLU A 77 -0.70 -10.54 -6.64
CA GLU A 77 -0.58 -11.82 -5.94
C GLU A 77 0.39 -11.74 -4.74
N ILE A 78 0.42 -10.60 -4.04
CA ILE A 78 1.20 -10.44 -2.80
C ILE A 78 0.48 -11.09 -1.62
N THR A 79 1.20 -11.91 -0.86
CA THR A 79 0.71 -12.56 0.36
C THR A 79 1.29 -11.92 1.62
N ASP A 80 0.93 -12.48 2.79
CA ASP A 80 1.49 -12.08 4.08
C ASP A 80 3.03 -12.14 4.10
N SER A 81 3.65 -13.03 3.32
CA SER A 81 5.11 -13.12 3.20
C SER A 81 5.71 -11.90 2.49
N GLY A 82 5.12 -11.46 1.38
CA GLY A 82 5.55 -10.23 0.72
C GLY A 82 5.29 -8.98 1.57
N LEU A 83 4.16 -8.95 2.31
CA LEU A 83 3.86 -7.88 3.26
C LEU A 83 4.90 -7.81 4.40
N LYS A 84 5.31 -8.96 4.93
CA LYS A 84 6.39 -9.03 5.93
C LYS A 84 7.68 -8.39 5.41
N SER A 85 8.03 -8.62 4.15
CA SER A 85 9.22 -8.05 3.53
C SER A 85 9.10 -6.53 3.39
N ILE A 86 7.99 -6.03 2.82
CA ILE A 86 7.83 -4.59 2.57
C ILE A 86 7.63 -3.77 3.85
N ALA A 87 7.17 -4.38 4.95
CA ALA A 87 7.08 -3.74 6.25
C ALA A 87 8.45 -3.30 6.81
N THR A 88 9.56 -3.75 6.21
CA THR A 88 10.92 -3.32 6.57
C THR A 88 11.34 -2.01 5.91
N LEU A 89 10.55 -1.46 4.97
CA LEU A 89 10.88 -0.22 4.26
C LEU A 89 10.83 1.00 5.21
N PRO A 90 11.96 1.63 5.55
CA PRO A 90 12.04 2.56 6.68
C PRO A 90 11.31 3.88 6.46
N ARG A 91 10.91 4.17 5.21
CA ARG A 91 10.31 5.43 4.78
C ARG A 91 8.89 5.26 4.24
N MET A 92 8.31 4.07 4.34
CA MET A 92 6.97 3.83 3.84
C MET A 92 5.95 4.62 4.67
N GLU A 93 5.20 5.50 4.00
CA GLU A 93 4.21 6.39 4.60
C GLU A 93 2.77 5.97 4.25
N SER A 94 2.58 5.34 3.10
CA SER A 94 1.27 4.95 2.59
C SER A 94 1.33 3.55 1.99
N LEU A 95 0.42 2.68 2.43
CA LEU A 95 0.33 1.31 1.98
C LEU A 95 -1.12 0.94 1.64
N THR A 96 -1.33 0.46 0.41
CA THR A 96 -2.59 -0.17 0.00
C THR A 96 -2.36 -1.66 -0.16
N LEU A 97 -3.09 -2.46 0.60
CA LEU A 97 -2.93 -3.91 0.65
C LEU A 97 -3.71 -4.63 -0.46
N GLY A 98 -3.27 -5.84 -0.78
CA GLY A 98 -3.94 -6.73 -1.73
C GLY A 98 -4.93 -7.68 -1.06
N GLU A 99 -5.80 -8.31 -1.85
CA GLU A 99 -6.91 -9.16 -1.37
C GLU A 99 -6.46 -10.41 -0.59
N ARG A 100 -5.22 -10.85 -0.80
CA ARG A 100 -4.67 -12.06 -0.20
C ARG A 100 -4.09 -11.83 1.21
N ILE A 101 -4.08 -10.59 1.69
CA ILE A 101 -3.53 -10.24 3.00
C ILE A 101 -4.51 -10.59 4.11
N THR A 102 -3.98 -11.21 5.17
CA THR A 102 -4.71 -11.64 6.37
C THR A 102 -4.22 -10.91 7.64
N ASN A 103 -4.76 -11.30 8.80
CA ASN A 103 -4.29 -10.82 10.09
C ASN A 103 -2.80 -11.10 10.33
N ASP A 104 -2.28 -12.22 9.82
CA ASP A 104 -0.86 -12.58 9.97
C ASP A 104 0.05 -11.62 9.20
N GLY A 105 -0.40 -11.12 8.05
CA GLY A 105 0.31 -10.11 7.29
C GLY A 105 0.30 -8.75 7.99
N VAL A 106 -0.86 -8.26 8.42
CA VAL A 106 -1.00 -6.94 9.06
C VAL A 106 -0.22 -6.85 10.37
N LYS A 107 -0.05 -7.97 11.09
CA LYS A 107 0.83 -8.05 12.26
C LYS A 107 2.22 -7.48 12.02
N HIS A 108 2.77 -7.65 10.83
CA HIS A 108 4.10 -7.16 10.48
C HIS A 108 4.19 -5.62 10.34
N LEU A 109 3.05 -4.93 10.24
CA LEU A 109 3.01 -3.46 10.20
C LEU A 109 3.08 -2.83 11.60
N SER A 110 2.99 -3.64 12.66
CA SER A 110 3.09 -3.16 14.04
C SER A 110 4.39 -2.38 14.23
N GLU A 111 4.32 -1.27 14.98
CA GLU A 111 5.47 -0.40 15.28
C GLU A 111 6.17 0.22 14.04
N HIS A 112 5.56 0.18 12.86
CA HIS A 112 6.19 0.72 11.64
C HIS A 112 6.53 2.22 11.82
N PRO A 113 7.80 2.61 11.59
CA PRO A 113 8.34 3.88 12.09
C PRO A 113 7.86 5.12 11.33
N GLN A 114 7.23 4.98 10.17
CA GLN A 114 6.81 6.09 9.32
C GLN A 114 5.41 5.94 8.70
N LEU A 115 4.70 4.83 8.98
CA LEU A 115 3.45 4.53 8.28
C LEU A 115 2.35 5.45 8.78
N LYS A 116 1.70 6.16 7.86
CA LYS A 116 0.65 7.14 8.15
C LYS A 116 -0.70 6.72 7.61
N ARG A 117 -0.72 5.97 6.50
CA ARG A 117 -1.94 5.56 5.81
C ARG A 117 -1.90 4.09 5.48
N VAL A 118 -2.94 3.37 5.85
CA VAL A 118 -3.13 1.95 5.48
C VAL A 118 -4.51 1.79 4.87
N ASP A 119 -4.56 1.14 3.72
CA ASP A 119 -5.82 0.74 3.09
C ASP A 119 -5.96 -0.78 3.17
N LEU A 120 -6.93 -1.22 3.97
CA LEU A 120 -7.33 -2.60 4.21
C LEU A 120 -8.52 -3.02 3.34
N PHE A 121 -9.02 -2.16 2.45
CA PHE A 121 -10.20 -2.46 1.67
C PHE A 121 -9.98 -3.68 0.76
N GLY A 122 -10.90 -4.65 0.82
CA GLY A 122 -10.83 -5.88 0.04
C GLY A 122 -9.86 -6.94 0.59
N THR A 123 -9.22 -6.70 1.74
CA THR A 123 -8.37 -7.70 2.40
C THR A 123 -9.19 -8.73 3.19
N GLN A 124 -8.54 -9.81 3.61
CA GLN A 124 -9.10 -10.84 4.49
C GLN A 124 -8.87 -10.53 5.99
N VAL A 125 -8.56 -9.29 6.32
CA VAL A 125 -8.34 -8.84 7.70
C VAL A 125 -9.68 -8.84 8.46
N THR A 126 -9.65 -9.31 9.70
CA THR A 126 -10.81 -9.33 10.61
C THR A 126 -10.58 -8.42 11.81
N ASP A 127 -11.56 -8.34 12.72
CA ASP A 127 -11.46 -7.61 13.99
C ASP A 127 -10.14 -7.89 14.74
N ASP A 128 -9.71 -9.16 14.77
CA ASP A 128 -8.47 -9.59 15.44
C ASP A 128 -7.21 -9.00 14.81
N GLY A 129 -7.25 -8.60 13.54
CA GLY A 129 -6.13 -7.97 12.85
C GLY A 129 -5.99 -6.48 13.13
N LEU A 130 -7.07 -5.79 13.50
CA LEU A 130 -7.05 -4.34 13.73
C LEU A 130 -6.17 -3.95 14.92
N VAL A 131 -6.02 -4.85 15.90
CA VAL A 131 -5.21 -4.60 17.12
C VAL A 131 -3.75 -4.28 16.81
N TYR A 132 -3.22 -4.80 15.69
CA TYR A 132 -1.84 -4.54 15.28
C TYR A 132 -1.63 -3.09 14.82
N LEU A 133 -2.67 -2.43 14.32
CA LEU A 133 -2.61 -1.02 13.91
C LEU A 133 -2.45 -0.05 15.09
N TYR A 134 -2.84 -0.46 16.30
CA TYR A 134 -2.80 0.40 17.49
C TYR A 134 -1.38 0.84 17.87
N SER A 135 -0.40 0.01 17.50
CA SER A 135 1.02 0.22 17.83
C SER A 135 1.76 1.09 16.83
N ILE A 136 1.12 1.52 15.73
CA ILE A 136 1.77 2.28 14.66
C ILE A 136 1.84 3.76 15.05
N PRO A 137 3.01 4.31 15.40
CA PRO A 137 3.10 5.58 16.14
C PRO A 137 2.61 6.81 15.36
N HIS A 138 2.60 6.71 14.03
CA HIS A 138 2.28 7.82 13.13
C HIS A 138 1.06 7.54 12.26
N LEU A 139 0.26 6.51 12.57
CA LEU A 139 -0.93 6.19 11.82
C LEU A 139 -1.96 7.32 11.95
N LYS A 140 -2.45 7.79 10.80
CA LYS A 140 -3.40 8.90 10.71
C LYS A 140 -4.67 8.53 9.97
N GLN A 141 -4.59 7.62 9.02
CA GLN A 141 -5.72 7.25 8.19
C GLN A 141 -5.75 5.74 7.99
N VAL A 142 -6.92 5.15 8.19
CA VAL A 142 -7.20 3.76 7.80
C VAL A 142 -8.39 3.77 6.87
N ARG A 143 -8.20 3.24 5.66
CA ARG A 143 -9.30 2.99 4.73
C ARG A 143 -9.72 1.53 4.88
N LEU A 144 -11.01 1.31 5.15
CA LEU A 144 -11.59 -0.02 5.34
C LEU A 144 -13.09 0.01 5.03
N ASN A 145 -13.69 -1.15 4.77
CA ASN A 145 -15.15 -1.26 4.70
C ASN A 145 -15.68 -1.43 6.13
N GLU A 146 -16.33 -0.43 6.72
CA GLU A 146 -16.76 -0.51 8.13
C GLU A 146 -17.71 -1.69 8.37
N LYS A 147 -18.45 -2.14 7.33
CA LYS A 147 -19.36 -3.28 7.42
C LYS A 147 -18.66 -4.63 7.53
N GLN A 148 -17.36 -4.71 7.26
CA GLN A 148 -16.57 -5.94 7.42
C GLN A 148 -16.18 -6.20 8.88
N PHE A 149 -16.28 -5.19 9.75
CA PHE A 149 -15.82 -5.24 11.13
C PHE A 149 -16.98 -5.07 12.12
N SER A 150 -16.81 -5.57 13.34
CA SER A 150 -17.77 -5.29 14.41
C SER A 150 -17.73 -3.81 14.81
N LYS A 151 -18.85 -3.31 15.36
CA LYS A 151 -18.91 -1.92 15.86
C LYS A 151 -17.94 -1.71 17.01
N GLU A 152 -17.77 -2.74 17.83
CA GLU A 152 -16.86 -2.79 18.96
C GLU A 152 -15.41 -2.64 18.48
N ALA A 153 -14.99 -3.39 17.46
CA ALA A 153 -13.64 -3.31 16.91
C ALA A 153 -13.34 -1.94 16.29
N ILE A 154 -14.29 -1.34 15.56
CA ILE A 154 -14.16 0.01 15.00
C ILE A 154 -14.06 1.06 16.12
N GLN A 155 -14.86 0.93 17.18
CA GLN A 155 -14.81 1.83 18.33
C GLN A 155 -13.48 1.70 19.10
N GLU A 156 -12.97 0.48 19.26
CA GLU A 156 -11.69 0.22 19.89
C GLU A 156 -10.54 0.81 19.07
N LEU A 157 -10.53 0.63 17.74
CA LEU A 157 -9.55 1.24 16.85
C LEU A 157 -9.51 2.78 16.97
N LYS A 158 -10.67 3.44 16.95
CA LYS A 158 -10.77 4.90 17.14
C LYS A 158 -10.28 5.34 18.52
N SER A 159 -10.49 4.52 19.55
CA SER A 159 -10.09 4.82 20.93
C SER A 159 -8.59 4.60 21.15
N ALA A 160 -8.02 3.56 20.56
CA ALA A 160 -6.62 3.18 20.67
C ALA A 160 -5.69 4.09 19.85
N VAL A 161 -6.19 4.67 18.75
CA VAL A 161 -5.44 5.61 17.90
C VAL A 161 -6.18 6.96 17.87
N PRO A 162 -5.96 7.84 18.85
CA PRO A 162 -6.63 9.14 18.92
C PRO A 162 -6.31 10.00 17.69
N GLY A 163 -7.36 10.58 17.07
CA GLY A 163 -7.23 11.40 15.87
C GLY A 163 -7.11 10.60 14.57
N LEU A 164 -7.32 9.28 14.60
CA LEU A 164 -7.41 8.45 13.42
C LEU A 164 -8.62 8.83 12.56
N GLU A 165 -8.36 9.05 11.28
CA GLU A 165 -9.37 9.21 10.24
C GLU A 165 -9.72 7.84 9.66
N LEU A 166 -10.99 7.44 9.76
CA LEU A 166 -11.50 6.28 9.04
C LEU A 166 -12.15 6.72 7.74
N VAL A 167 -11.76 6.07 6.65
CA VAL A 167 -12.32 6.31 5.31
C VAL A 167 -13.05 5.06 4.86
N ASP A 168 -14.38 5.12 4.73
CA ASP A 168 -15.16 4.05 4.12
C ASP A 168 -15.39 4.35 2.64
N PRO A 169 -14.82 3.56 1.71
CA PRO A 169 -14.97 3.81 0.28
C PRO A 169 -16.38 3.56 -0.26
N ASN A 170 -17.28 2.95 0.51
CA ASN A 170 -18.67 2.72 0.13
C ASN A 170 -19.62 3.83 0.59
N ILE A 171 -19.15 4.75 1.43
CA ILE A 171 -19.93 5.93 1.80
C ILE A 171 -19.62 6.98 0.74
N LEU A 172 -20.55 7.17 -0.20
CA LEU A 172 -20.59 8.40 -0.97
C LEU A 172 -20.85 9.52 0.04
N GLU A 173 -19.90 10.42 0.26
CA GLU A 173 -20.19 11.68 0.92
C GLU A 173 -21.26 12.37 0.08
N VAL A 174 -22.50 12.32 0.58
CA VAL A 174 -23.60 13.11 0.05
C VAL A 174 -23.51 14.42 0.82
N ASP A 175 -22.81 15.40 0.23
CA ASP A 175 -22.95 16.81 0.64
C ASP A 175 -24.37 17.32 0.38
#